data_AF-A0A8H6CAF0-F1
#
_entry.id   AF-A0A8H6CAF0-F1
#
_cell.length_a   1.000
_cell.length_b   1.000
_cell.length_c   1.000
_cell.angle_alpha   90.00
_cell.angle_beta   90.00
_cell.angle_gamma   90.00
#
_symmetry.space_group_name_H-M   'P 1'
#
loop_
_entity.id
_entity.type
_entity.pdbx_description
1 polymer ?
#
loop_
_entity_poly.entity_id
_entity_poly.type
_entity_poly.pdbx_seq_one_letter_code
_entity_poly.pdbx_strand_id
1 'polypeptide(L)'
;MCDGINDDVTLLFYENVDVVDYEETRKLFMAWTGCRDKRGLTICLFDMKYLTSNLGSFKKSCDFSSIAQPTPTGLPSAVTLRAVAVFEGMVRFVWPLCSRIRKRPNRVIVTGAPSYLPRLWIWAKDWIDPLTASKLMMPTEDEVLPILATYIDAANIPKKYEGEYGFEHGRQPDLDPAIDEIIDWLAPCSSSFPAGSMKLVFSSIGMRLAAAAGSIDGTQRTLLAGIVHPDRLVTTQSDDAAGGANKM
;
A
#
# COMPACT_ATOMS: atom_id res chain seq x y z
N MET A 1 10.48 -9.68 -16.26
CA MET A 1 10.75 -8.60 -17.22
C MET A 1 11.01 -7.30 -16.45
N CYS A 2 12.06 -7.32 -15.63
CA CYS A 2 12.70 -6.17 -14.96
C CYS A 2 14.20 -6.50 -14.81
N ASP A 3 14.82 -7.11 -15.84
CA ASP A 3 16.18 -7.67 -15.75
C ASP A 3 17.28 -6.61 -15.98
N GLY A 4 17.15 -5.42 -15.39
CA GLY A 4 18.11 -4.34 -15.63
C GLY A 4 18.17 -3.23 -14.60
N ILE A 5 17.42 -3.32 -13.50
CA ILE A 5 17.54 -2.38 -12.39
C ILE A 5 18.34 -3.09 -11.31
N ASN A 6 19.50 -2.55 -10.95
CA ASN A 6 20.28 -3.08 -9.84
C ASN A 6 19.49 -2.85 -8.53
N ASP A 7 19.05 -3.92 -7.88
CA ASP A 7 18.30 -3.89 -6.63
C ASP A 7 19.00 -3.03 -5.56
N ASP A 8 20.33 -3.06 -5.51
CA ASP A 8 21.13 -2.27 -4.57
C ASP A 8 20.96 -0.76 -4.78
N VAL A 9 20.89 -0.31 -6.04
CA VAL A 9 20.72 1.11 -6.39
C VAL A 9 19.34 1.59 -5.99
N THR A 10 18.30 0.77 -6.20
CA THR A 10 16.94 1.13 -5.80
C THR A 10 16.76 1.17 -4.29
N LEU A 11 17.41 0.24 -3.58
CA LEU A 11 17.42 0.21 -2.13
C LEU A 11 18.13 1.44 -1.57
N LEU A 12 19.30 1.78 -2.11
CA LEU A 12 20.03 2.97 -1.70
C LEU A 12 19.21 4.24 -1.97
N PHE A 13 18.54 4.33 -3.11
CA PHE A 13 17.66 5.45 -3.41
C PHE A 13 16.49 5.51 -2.41
N TYR A 14 15.85 4.37 -2.14
CA TYR A 14 14.74 4.27 -1.20
C TYR A 14 15.09 4.72 0.23
N GLU A 15 16.31 4.44 0.67
CA GLU A 15 16.81 4.82 2.00
C GLU A 15 17.23 6.29 2.12
N ASN A 16 17.48 6.96 0.98
CA ASN A 16 18.00 8.34 0.94
C ASN A 16 17.06 9.33 0.25
N VAL A 17 15.92 8.87 -0.27
CA VAL A 17 14.94 9.72 -0.95
C VAL A 17 14.51 10.87 -0.04
N ASP A 18 14.41 12.07 -0.60
CA ASP A 18 13.89 13.22 0.13
C ASP A 18 12.45 12.95 0.55
N VAL A 19 12.11 13.28 1.80
CA VAL A 19 10.78 12.99 2.37
C VAL A 19 9.69 13.73 1.59
N VAL A 20 9.93 14.96 1.14
CA VAL A 20 8.96 15.73 0.35
C VAL A 20 8.73 15.07 -1.00
N ASP A 21 9.82 14.73 -1.70
CA ASP A 21 9.76 14.04 -2.99
C ASP A 21 9.05 12.69 -2.91
N TYR A 22 9.31 11.93 -1.83
CA TYR A 22 8.66 10.66 -1.57
C TYR A 22 7.16 10.84 -1.35
N GLU A 23 6.77 11.80 -0.51
CA GLU A 23 5.36 12.06 -0.19
C GLU A 23 4.57 12.58 -1.40
N GLU A 24 5.16 13.45 -2.22
CA GLU A 24 4.53 13.88 -3.47
C GLU A 24 4.30 12.71 -4.42
N THR A 25 5.30 11.83 -4.54
CA THR A 25 5.20 10.63 -5.38
C THR A 25 4.15 9.67 -4.82
N ARG A 26 4.11 9.47 -3.51
CA ARG A 26 3.15 8.57 -2.84
C ARG A 26 1.71 8.94 -3.16
N LYS A 27 1.39 10.23 -3.28
CA LYS A 27 0.05 10.72 -3.64
C LYS A 27 -0.36 10.28 -5.05
N LEU A 28 0.58 10.25 -6.00
CA LEU A 28 0.27 9.94 -7.40
C LEU A 28 -0.01 8.46 -7.66
N PHE A 29 0.59 7.58 -6.87
CA PHE A 29 0.49 6.13 -7.07
C PHE A 29 -0.49 5.49 -6.09
N MET A 30 -0.52 4.16 -6.08
CA MET A 30 -1.37 3.38 -5.20
C MET A 30 -1.09 3.73 -3.73
N ALA A 31 -2.11 4.24 -3.04
CA ALA A 31 -2.05 4.63 -1.64
C ALA A 31 -2.79 3.60 -0.77
N TRP A 32 -2.11 3.09 0.25
CA TRP A 32 -2.76 2.30 1.30
C TRP A 32 -3.60 3.22 2.19
N THR A 33 -4.84 2.82 2.49
CA THR A 33 -5.74 3.64 3.31
C THR A 33 -5.43 3.56 4.80
N GLY A 34 -4.61 2.61 5.24
CA GLY A 34 -4.45 2.26 6.66
C GLY A 34 -5.43 1.18 7.13
N CYS A 35 -6.46 0.90 6.33
CA CYS A 35 -7.50 -0.06 6.65
C CYS A 35 -7.24 -1.44 6.01
N ARG A 36 -8.04 -2.42 6.45
CA ARG A 36 -8.04 -3.78 5.90
C ARG A 36 -9.45 -4.25 5.56
N ASP A 37 -9.51 -5.25 4.69
CA ASP A 37 -10.73 -6.00 4.40
C ASP A 37 -11.08 -6.95 5.57
N LYS A 38 -12.26 -7.58 5.53
CA LYS A 38 -12.73 -8.56 6.53
C LYS A 38 -11.83 -9.79 6.67
N ARG A 39 -10.91 -9.99 5.72
CA ARG A 39 -9.91 -11.06 5.69
C ARG A 39 -8.53 -10.52 6.08
N GLY A 40 -8.44 -9.27 6.53
CA GLY A 40 -7.25 -8.53 6.90
C GLY A 40 -6.24 -8.26 5.78
N LEU A 41 -6.66 -8.29 4.51
CA LEU A 41 -5.87 -7.79 3.39
C LEU A 41 -5.89 -6.26 3.34
N THR A 42 -4.79 -5.65 2.92
CA THR A 42 -4.68 -4.18 2.79
C THR A 42 -5.63 -3.62 1.75
N ILE A 43 -6.35 -2.57 2.11
CA ILE A 43 -7.16 -1.80 1.16
C ILE A 43 -6.28 -0.70 0.58
N CYS A 44 -6.02 -0.79 -0.73
CA CYS A 44 -5.27 0.24 -1.44
C CYS A 44 -6.16 0.90 -2.49
N LEU A 45 -6.05 2.22 -2.62
CA LEU A 45 -6.77 3.02 -3.58
C LEU A 45 -5.80 3.60 -4.60
N PHE A 46 -6.18 3.52 -5.87
CA PHE A 46 -5.43 4.10 -6.97
C PHE A 46 -6.36 4.94 -7.83
N ASP A 47 -6.19 6.27 -7.78
CA ASP A 47 -7.01 7.20 -8.55
C ASP A 47 -6.33 7.53 -9.88
N MET A 48 -6.80 6.87 -10.94
CA MET A 48 -6.26 7.07 -12.28
C MET A 48 -6.55 8.48 -12.82
N LYS A 49 -7.66 9.12 -12.43
CA LYS A 49 -7.97 10.49 -12.86
C LYS A 49 -6.94 11.45 -12.30
N TYR A 50 -6.66 11.35 -10.99
CA TYR A 50 -5.65 12.17 -10.33
C TYR A 50 -4.25 11.96 -10.93
N LEU A 51 -3.87 10.71 -11.23
CA LEU A 51 -2.59 10.42 -11.88
C LEU A 51 -2.52 11.11 -13.25
N THR A 52 -3.53 10.92 -14.11
CA THR A 52 -3.51 11.47 -15.47
C THR A 52 -3.47 13.00 -15.48
N SER A 53 -4.14 13.67 -14.54
CA SER A 53 -4.10 15.14 -14.44
C SER A 53 -2.78 15.69 -13.94
N ASN A 54 -2.08 14.98 -13.04
CA ASN A 54 -0.87 15.47 -12.36
C ASN A 54 0.44 14.88 -12.91
N LEU A 55 0.38 13.96 -13.89
CA LEU A 55 1.57 13.35 -14.46
C LEU A 55 2.51 14.39 -15.11
N GLY A 56 1.94 15.45 -15.70
CA GLY A 56 2.72 16.51 -16.34
C GLY A 56 3.50 17.37 -15.34
N SER A 57 2.90 17.74 -14.20
CA SER A 57 3.59 18.47 -13.14
C SER A 57 4.63 17.60 -12.44
N PHE A 58 4.32 16.33 -12.22
CA PHE A 58 5.24 15.36 -11.62
C PHE A 58 6.49 15.12 -12.46
N LYS A 59 6.35 14.95 -13.78
CA LYS A 59 7.53 14.82 -14.65
C LYS A 59 8.46 16.03 -14.52
N LYS A 60 7.88 17.23 -14.49
CA LYS A 60 8.64 18.48 -14.29
C LYS A 60 9.32 18.55 -12.93
N SER A 61 8.70 18.06 -11.85
CA SER A 61 9.35 18.04 -10.53
C SER A 61 10.52 17.05 -10.49
N CYS A 62 10.41 15.93 -11.21
CA CYS A 62 11.51 14.98 -11.37
C CYS A 62 12.67 15.56 -12.19
N ASP A 63 12.38 16.41 -13.17
CA ASP A 63 13.40 17.10 -13.98
C ASP A 63 14.14 18.19 -13.16
N PHE A 64 13.49 18.77 -12.15
CA PHE A 64 14.04 19.84 -11.30
C PHE A 64 14.74 19.32 -10.04
N SER A 65 14.47 18.07 -9.63
CA SER A 65 15.11 17.50 -8.45
C SER A 65 16.61 17.35 -8.64
N SER A 66 17.33 17.82 -7.63
CA SER A 66 18.75 18.16 -7.53
C SER A 66 19.74 17.00 -7.69
N ILE A 67 19.39 15.95 -8.43
CA ILE A 67 20.40 15.06 -9.03
C ILE A 67 20.90 15.75 -10.31
N ALA A 68 21.57 16.90 -10.11
CA ALA A 68 22.48 17.50 -11.08
C ALA A 68 23.81 16.72 -11.09
N GLN A 69 23.72 15.40 -11.21
CA GLN A 69 24.83 14.56 -11.63
C GLN A 69 24.39 13.97 -12.97
N PRO A 70 25.20 14.09 -14.04
CA PRO A 70 24.90 13.37 -15.27
C PRO A 70 24.72 11.90 -14.88
N THR A 71 23.51 11.36 -15.06
CA THR A 71 23.25 9.95 -14.80
C THR A 71 24.33 9.16 -15.53
N PRO A 72 25.19 8.41 -14.82
CA PRO A 72 26.11 7.50 -15.46
C PRO A 72 25.30 6.62 -16.41
N THR A 73 25.83 6.37 -17.60
CA THR A 73 25.20 5.56 -18.64
C THR A 73 24.64 4.27 -18.02
N GLY A 74 23.30 4.15 -17.91
CA GLY A 74 22.64 2.97 -17.35
C GLY A 74 21.76 3.16 -16.10
N LEU A 75 21.68 4.36 -15.48
CA LEU A 75 20.73 4.59 -14.37
C LEU A 75 19.28 4.81 -14.84
N PRO A 76 18.26 4.30 -14.12
CA PRO A 76 16.85 4.59 -14.42
C PRO A 76 16.51 6.08 -14.28
N SER A 77 15.51 6.56 -15.00
CA SER A 77 15.06 7.96 -14.89
C SER A 77 14.57 8.29 -13.47
N ALA A 78 14.68 9.56 -13.04
CA ALA A 78 14.24 10.01 -11.72
C ALA A 78 12.76 9.65 -11.44
N VAL A 79 11.91 9.76 -12.46
CA VAL A 79 10.50 9.32 -12.44
C VAL A 79 10.39 7.84 -12.07
N THR A 80 11.21 6.99 -12.71
CA THR A 80 11.22 5.54 -12.47
C THR A 80 11.70 5.23 -11.06
N LEU A 81 12.79 5.86 -10.61
CA LEU A 81 13.33 5.65 -9.26
C LEU A 81 12.34 6.04 -8.17
N ARG A 82 11.64 7.17 -8.32
CA ARG A 82 10.58 7.60 -7.39
C ARG A 82 9.40 6.62 -7.37
N ALA A 83 8.94 6.17 -8.54
CA ALA A 83 7.86 5.18 -8.62
C ALA A 83 8.26 3.84 -7.97
N VAL A 84 9.48 3.37 -8.23
CA VAL A 84 10.06 2.19 -7.60
C VAL A 84 10.15 2.38 -6.09
N ALA A 85 10.58 3.54 -5.59
CA ALA A 85 10.65 3.82 -4.16
C ALA A 85 9.27 3.69 -3.47
N VAL A 86 8.20 4.21 -4.07
CA VAL A 86 6.85 4.05 -3.50
C VAL A 86 6.43 2.57 -3.50
N PHE A 87 6.73 1.84 -4.57
CA PHE A 87 6.45 0.41 -4.65
C PHE A 87 7.25 -0.40 -3.61
N GLU A 88 8.54 -0.12 -3.43
CA GLU A 88 9.37 -0.73 -2.38
C GLU A 88 8.79 -0.49 -0.99
N GLY A 89 8.23 0.69 -0.71
CA GLY A 89 7.53 0.94 0.55
C GLY A 89 6.28 0.08 0.76
N MET A 90 5.53 -0.22 -0.30
CA MET A 90 4.43 -1.19 -0.22
C MET A 90 4.94 -2.58 0.15
N VAL A 91 5.99 -3.05 -0.52
CA VAL A 91 6.49 -4.43 -0.38
C VAL A 91 7.25 -4.64 0.93
N ARG A 92 8.04 -3.67 1.38
CA ARG A 92 8.93 -3.82 2.54
C ARG A 92 8.29 -3.47 3.86
N PHE A 93 7.21 -2.68 3.83
CA PHE A 93 6.59 -2.19 5.04
C PHE A 93 5.11 -2.54 5.11
N VAL A 94 4.30 -2.07 4.16
CA VAL A 94 2.83 -2.19 4.26
C VAL A 94 2.37 -3.65 4.18
N TRP A 95 2.83 -4.42 3.19
CA TRP A 95 2.43 -5.82 3.09
C TRP A 95 2.94 -6.67 4.27
N PRO A 96 4.22 -6.59 4.69
CA PRO A 96 4.70 -7.32 5.86
C PRO A 96 3.99 -6.95 7.16
N LEU A 97 3.63 -5.66 7.34
CA LEU A 97 2.87 -5.17 8.49
C LEU A 97 1.47 -5.79 8.54
N CYS A 98 0.81 -5.89 7.39
CA CYS A 98 -0.56 -6.41 7.30
C CYS A 98 -0.65 -7.93 7.12
N SER A 99 0.42 -8.58 6.65
CA SER A 99 0.44 -10.01 6.34
C SER A 99 0.67 -10.89 7.58
N ARG A 100 -0.42 -11.19 8.31
CA ARG A 100 -0.53 -12.37 9.20
C ARG A 100 -1.68 -13.31 8.86
N ILE A 101 -2.48 -13.00 7.85
CA ILE A 101 -3.70 -13.76 7.53
C ILE A 101 -3.47 -14.63 6.29
N ARG A 102 -4.00 -15.85 6.33
CA ARG A 102 -3.79 -16.91 5.32
C ARG A 102 -4.00 -16.36 3.91
N LYS A 103 -3.07 -16.71 3.01
CA LYS A 103 -3.09 -16.41 1.57
C LYS A 103 -4.41 -16.84 0.94
N ARG A 104 -5.34 -15.90 0.80
CA ARG A 104 -6.55 -16.03 -0.02
C ARG A 104 -6.41 -15.05 -1.19
N PRO A 105 -7.08 -15.26 -2.34
CA PRO A 105 -6.84 -14.45 -3.54
C PRO A 105 -7.12 -12.96 -3.27
N ASN A 106 -6.14 -12.13 -3.59
CA ASN A 106 -6.28 -10.68 -3.66
C ASN A 106 -7.31 -10.32 -4.74
N ARG A 107 -8.05 -9.23 -4.56
CA ARG A 107 -9.01 -8.72 -5.55
C ARG A 107 -8.56 -7.36 -6.04
N VAL A 108 -8.74 -7.12 -7.33
CA VAL A 108 -8.55 -5.82 -7.96
C VAL A 108 -9.91 -5.39 -8.49
N ILE A 109 -10.45 -4.31 -7.94
CA ILE A 109 -11.77 -3.80 -8.32
C ILE A 109 -11.56 -2.49 -9.06
N VAL A 110 -12.02 -2.42 -10.30
CA VAL A 110 -11.92 -1.22 -11.15
C VAL A 110 -13.28 -0.55 -11.21
N THR A 111 -13.40 0.61 -10.56
CA THR A 111 -14.62 1.42 -10.51
C THR A 111 -14.58 2.54 -11.56
N GLY A 112 -15.73 2.91 -12.13
CA GLY A 112 -15.81 4.00 -13.11
C GLY A 112 -15.14 3.68 -14.45
N ALA A 113 -15.02 2.38 -14.78
CA ALA A 113 -14.59 1.94 -16.10
C ALA A 113 -15.64 2.39 -17.15
N PRO A 114 -15.21 2.86 -18.34
CA PRO A 114 -16.15 3.15 -19.42
C PRO A 114 -17.06 1.95 -19.70
N SER A 115 -18.33 2.18 -20.00
CA SER A 115 -19.35 1.12 -20.17
C SER A 115 -19.08 0.12 -21.30
N TYR A 116 -18.09 0.38 -22.17
CA TYR A 116 -17.62 -0.55 -23.19
C TYR A 116 -16.47 -1.45 -22.71
N LEU A 117 -15.74 -1.07 -21.64
CA LEU A 117 -14.54 -1.78 -21.17
C LEU A 117 -14.87 -3.19 -20.62
N PRO A 118 -15.96 -3.41 -19.85
CA PRO A 118 -16.37 -4.76 -19.46
C PRO A 118 -16.73 -5.65 -20.67
N ARG A 119 -17.26 -5.06 -21.75
CA ARG A 119 -17.54 -5.78 -23.00
C ARG A 119 -16.27 -6.19 -23.72
N LEU A 120 -15.22 -5.38 -23.63
CA LEU A 120 -13.91 -5.74 -24.16
C LEU A 120 -13.20 -6.81 -23.29
N TRP A 121 -13.49 -6.83 -21.99
CA TRP A 121 -12.92 -7.82 -21.08
C TRP A 121 -13.36 -9.27 -21.39
N ILE A 122 -14.52 -9.46 -22.04
CA ILE A 122 -15.05 -10.79 -22.39
C ILE A 122 -14.10 -11.56 -23.31
N TRP A 123 -13.46 -10.90 -24.27
CA TRP A 123 -12.50 -11.53 -25.18
C TRP A 123 -11.06 -11.46 -24.65
N ALA A 124 -10.72 -10.42 -23.89
CA ALA A 124 -9.36 -10.21 -23.39
C ALA A 124 -8.97 -11.19 -22.26
N LYS A 125 -9.95 -11.64 -21.45
CA LYS A 125 -9.70 -12.54 -20.32
C LYS A 125 -9.05 -13.88 -20.73
N ASP A 126 -9.29 -14.36 -21.95
CA ASP A 126 -8.75 -15.62 -22.44
C ASP A 126 -7.29 -15.50 -22.91
N TRP A 127 -6.79 -14.27 -23.03
CA TRP A 127 -5.39 -13.97 -23.34
C TRP A 127 -4.56 -13.69 -22.08
N ILE A 128 -5.21 -13.62 -20.92
CA ILE A 128 -4.60 -13.35 -19.62
C ILE A 128 -4.60 -14.66 -18.83
N ASP A 129 -3.52 -14.89 -18.08
CA ASP A 129 -3.43 -16.01 -17.16
C ASP A 129 -4.72 -16.13 -16.30
N PRO A 130 -5.41 -17.29 -16.29
CA PRO A 130 -6.71 -17.46 -15.64
C PRO A 130 -6.70 -17.09 -14.14
N LEU A 131 -5.57 -17.31 -13.45
CA LEU A 131 -5.44 -16.97 -12.04
C LEU A 131 -5.43 -15.45 -11.82
N THR A 132 -4.85 -14.70 -12.75
CA THR A 132 -4.84 -13.23 -12.74
C THR A 132 -6.20 -12.68 -13.16
N ALA A 133 -6.81 -13.21 -14.23
CA ALA A 133 -8.12 -12.79 -14.70
C ALA A 133 -9.21 -12.96 -13.63
N SER A 134 -9.18 -14.04 -12.86
CA SER A 134 -10.16 -14.33 -11.79
C SER A 134 -10.14 -13.34 -10.61
N LYS A 135 -9.11 -12.48 -10.51
CA LYS A 135 -8.95 -11.50 -9.44
C LYS A 135 -9.46 -10.11 -9.82
N LEU A 136 -9.58 -9.83 -11.12
CA LEU A 136 -10.02 -8.54 -11.64
C LEU A 136 -11.55 -8.49 -11.74
N MET A 137 -12.14 -7.46 -11.16
CA MET A 137 -13.57 -7.19 -11.19
C MET A 137 -13.81 -5.78 -11.75
N MET A 138 -14.80 -5.64 -12.62
CA MET A 138 -15.20 -4.36 -13.21
C MET A 138 -16.72 -4.16 -13.02
N PRO A 139 -17.16 -3.83 -11.80
CA PRO A 139 -18.58 -3.57 -11.52
C PRO A 139 -19.10 -2.34 -12.27
N THR A 140 -20.41 -2.32 -12.51
CA THR A 140 -21.16 -1.08 -12.82
C THR A 140 -21.27 -0.21 -11.57
N GLU A 141 -21.63 1.07 -11.71
CA GLU A 141 -21.66 2.02 -10.58
C GLU A 141 -22.57 1.57 -9.43
N ASP A 142 -23.72 0.97 -9.74
CA ASP A 142 -24.68 0.40 -8.79
C ASP A 142 -24.22 -0.91 -8.15
N GLU A 143 -23.29 -1.63 -8.78
CA GLU A 143 -22.70 -2.87 -8.25
C GLU A 143 -21.50 -2.61 -7.34
N VAL A 144 -20.90 -1.41 -7.37
CA VAL A 144 -19.68 -1.09 -6.62
C VAL A 144 -19.87 -1.34 -5.12
N LEU A 145 -20.82 -0.64 -4.48
CA LEU A 145 -21.03 -0.76 -3.03
C LEU A 145 -21.41 -2.19 -2.62
N PRO A 146 -22.37 -2.89 -3.27
CA PRO A 146 -22.68 -4.27 -2.97
C PRO A 146 -21.46 -5.19 -3.00
N ILE A 147 -20.61 -5.07 -4.03
CA ILE A 147 -19.39 -5.88 -4.13
C ILE A 147 -18.39 -5.51 -3.04
N LEU A 148 -18.14 -4.22 -2.78
CA LEU A 148 -17.22 -3.79 -1.73
C LEU A 148 -17.67 -4.29 -0.36
N ALA A 149 -18.97 -4.22 -0.04
CA ALA A 149 -19.53 -4.67 1.23
C ALA A 149 -19.37 -6.18 1.48
N THR A 150 -19.21 -7.00 0.43
CA THR A 150 -18.92 -8.43 0.59
C THR A 150 -17.53 -8.69 1.19
N TYR A 151 -16.58 -7.77 0.98
CA TYR A 151 -15.18 -7.94 1.39
C TYR A 151 -14.73 -6.96 2.47
N ILE A 152 -15.28 -5.76 2.50
CA ILE A 152 -14.84 -4.63 3.32
C ILE A 152 -15.98 -4.21 4.26
N ASP A 153 -15.65 -3.89 5.51
CA ASP A 153 -16.61 -3.32 6.45
C ASP A 153 -17.00 -1.89 6.04
N ALA A 154 -18.27 -1.51 6.20
CA ALA A 154 -18.78 -0.21 5.75
C ALA A 154 -17.98 0.98 6.29
N ALA A 155 -17.47 0.87 7.52
CA ALA A 155 -16.58 1.83 8.18
C ALA A 155 -15.26 2.07 7.43
N ASN A 156 -14.82 1.11 6.62
CA ASN A 156 -13.58 1.14 5.83
C ASN A 156 -13.83 1.41 4.33
N ILE A 157 -15.09 1.54 3.89
CA ILE A 157 -15.44 1.85 2.50
C ILE A 157 -15.48 3.38 2.32
N PRO A 158 -14.73 3.96 1.37
CA PRO A 158 -14.78 5.40 1.10
C PRO A 158 -16.19 5.93 0.81
N LYS A 159 -16.50 7.14 1.31
CA LYS A 159 -17.77 7.85 1.03
C LYS A 159 -18.07 8.03 -0.46
N LYS A 160 -17.04 8.12 -1.31
CA LYS A 160 -17.18 8.16 -2.79
C LYS A 160 -17.90 6.92 -3.34
N TYR A 161 -17.81 5.80 -2.64
CA TYR A 161 -18.48 4.55 -2.97
C TYR A 161 -19.63 4.26 -1.99
N GLU A 162 -20.24 5.31 -1.44
CA GLU A 162 -21.38 5.24 -0.52
C GLU A 162 -21.11 4.52 0.82
N GLY A 163 -19.84 4.40 1.21
CA GLY A 163 -19.46 3.94 2.55
C GLY A 163 -19.36 5.07 3.58
N GLU A 164 -18.73 4.78 4.73
CA GLU A 164 -18.61 5.71 5.85
C GLU A 164 -17.22 6.35 5.96
N TYR A 165 -16.20 5.75 5.32
CA TYR A 165 -14.82 6.16 5.46
C TYR A 165 -14.54 7.49 4.76
N GLY A 166 -14.06 8.48 5.51
CA GLY A 166 -13.69 9.81 5.02
C GLY A 166 -12.36 9.83 4.26
N PHE A 167 -12.23 9.04 3.19
CA PHE A 167 -11.01 9.02 2.40
C PHE A 167 -10.76 10.35 1.70
N GLU A 168 -9.58 10.91 1.92
CA GLU A 168 -9.05 12.04 1.16
C GLU A 168 -7.80 11.61 0.41
N HIS A 169 -7.74 11.96 -0.87
CA HIS A 169 -6.62 11.58 -1.73
C HIS A 169 -5.31 12.17 -1.19
N GLY A 170 -4.29 11.31 -1.05
CA GLY A 170 -2.96 11.72 -0.62
C GLY A 170 -2.76 11.88 0.89
N ARG A 171 -3.79 11.61 1.71
CA ARG A 171 -3.68 11.54 3.16
C ARG A 171 -2.69 10.44 3.59
N GLN A 172 -2.11 10.58 4.77
CA GLN A 172 -1.42 9.47 5.45
C GLN A 172 -2.43 8.36 5.78
N PRO A 173 -1.99 7.10 5.89
CA PRO A 173 -2.89 5.99 6.21
C PRO A 173 -3.53 6.21 7.59
N ASP A 174 -4.83 5.98 7.65
CA ASP A 174 -5.62 5.99 8.88
C ASP A 174 -5.67 4.56 9.43
N LEU A 175 -4.88 4.29 10.46
CA LEU A 175 -4.59 2.92 10.89
C LEU A 175 -5.84 2.29 11.51
N ASP A 176 -6.20 1.11 11.01
CA ASP A 176 -7.16 0.21 11.65
C ASP A 176 -6.77 0.00 13.13
N PRO A 177 -7.70 0.07 14.09
CA PRO A 177 -7.41 -0.12 15.51
C PRO A 177 -6.59 -1.38 15.81
N ALA A 178 -6.85 -2.48 15.10
CA ALA A 178 -6.09 -3.71 15.32
C ALA A 178 -4.67 -3.67 14.73
N ILE A 179 -4.35 -2.74 13.83
CA ILE A 179 -2.95 -2.44 13.44
C ILE A 179 -2.28 -1.56 14.49
N ASP A 180 -3.01 -0.59 15.04
CA ASP A 180 -2.49 0.26 16.12
C ASP A 180 -2.12 -0.57 17.38
N GLU A 181 -2.96 -1.52 17.76
CA GLU A 181 -2.76 -2.42 18.91
C GLU A 181 -1.50 -3.30 18.82
N ILE A 182 -1.00 -3.57 17.61
CA ILE A 182 0.22 -4.37 17.42
C ILE A 182 1.49 -3.52 17.40
N ILE A 183 1.39 -2.21 17.57
CA ILE A 183 2.53 -1.30 17.53
C ILE A 183 2.71 -0.67 18.92
N ASP A 184 3.87 -0.94 19.53
CA ASP A 184 4.32 -0.15 20.67
C ASP A 184 5.01 1.09 20.10
N TRP A 185 4.29 2.21 20.05
CA TRP A 185 4.77 3.47 19.50
C TRP A 185 5.98 4.02 20.26
N LEU A 186 6.96 4.51 19.51
CA LEU A 186 8.16 5.14 20.04
C LEU A 186 8.13 6.63 19.74
N ALA A 187 8.46 7.45 20.75
CA ALA A 187 8.52 8.89 20.59
C ALA A 187 9.45 9.30 19.43
N PRO A 188 9.06 10.27 18.59
CA PRO A 188 7.94 11.21 18.76
C PRO A 188 6.60 10.71 18.21
N CYS A 189 6.52 9.48 17.68
CA CYS A 189 5.29 8.90 17.16
C CYS A 189 4.41 8.36 18.31
N SER A 190 3.09 8.45 18.16
CA SER A 190 2.13 8.01 19.17
C SER A 190 0.91 7.26 18.64
N SER A 191 0.54 7.50 17.37
CA SER A 191 -0.63 6.85 16.73
C SER A 191 -0.58 6.87 15.20
N SER A 192 0.57 7.27 14.61
CA SER A 192 0.72 7.36 13.16
C SER A 192 2.19 7.27 12.76
N PHE A 193 2.41 6.75 11.56
CA PHE A 193 3.75 6.72 10.96
C PHE A 193 4.16 8.13 10.50
N PRO A 194 5.44 8.48 10.64
CA PRO A 194 5.95 9.74 10.12
C PRO A 194 5.96 9.71 8.59
N ALA A 195 5.94 10.89 7.97
CA ALA A 195 6.11 11.02 6.52
C ALA A 195 7.44 10.42 6.03
N GLY A 196 7.46 9.94 4.79
CA GLY A 196 8.65 9.40 4.12
C GLY A 196 8.63 7.90 3.93
N SER A 197 9.76 7.36 3.48
CA SER A 197 9.92 5.91 3.27
C SER A 197 9.94 5.18 4.61
N MET A 198 9.32 3.99 4.67
CA MET A 198 9.17 3.17 5.87
C MET A 198 9.70 1.76 5.61
N LYS A 199 10.42 1.17 6.57
CA LYS A 199 10.88 -0.22 6.49
C LYS A 199 10.69 -0.93 7.82
N LEU A 200 10.49 -2.25 7.74
CA LEU A 200 10.64 -3.11 8.90
C LEU A 200 12.11 -3.53 9.03
N VAL A 201 12.69 -3.33 10.21
CA VAL A 201 14.03 -3.79 10.55
C VAL A 201 13.98 -4.73 11.74
N PHE A 202 14.96 -5.63 11.84
CA PHE A 202 15.08 -6.55 12.97
C PHE A 202 16.16 -6.05 13.93
N SER A 203 15.85 -6.01 15.22
CA SER A 203 16.86 -5.78 16.25
C SER A 203 17.73 -7.02 16.44
N SER A 204 18.88 -6.85 17.11
CA SER A 204 19.76 -7.97 17.50
C SER A 204 19.09 -9.02 18.38
N ILE A 205 18.01 -8.64 19.08
CA ILE A 205 17.21 -9.52 19.93
C ILE A 205 15.95 -10.05 19.22
N GLY A 206 15.85 -9.90 17.90
CA GLY A 206 14.77 -10.47 17.08
C GLY A 206 13.46 -9.68 17.06
N MET A 207 13.40 -8.50 17.68
CA MET A 207 12.21 -7.63 17.61
C MET A 207 12.09 -7.00 16.23
N ARG A 208 10.86 -6.83 15.75
CA ARG A 208 10.57 -6.08 14.52
C ARG A 208 10.33 -4.62 14.85
N LEU A 209 10.99 -3.71 14.17
CA LEU A 209 10.87 -2.28 14.37
C LEU A 209 10.39 -1.62 13.07
N ALA A 210 9.39 -0.76 13.17
CA ALA A 210 9.03 0.17 12.10
C ALA A 210 10.01 1.35 12.13
N ALA A 211 10.74 1.54 11.03
CA ALA A 211 11.74 2.60 10.90
C ALA A 211 11.45 3.46 9.67
N ALA A 212 11.37 4.76 9.87
CA ALA A 212 11.29 5.73 8.78
C ALA A 212 12.70 6.06 8.29
N ALA A 213 12.89 6.04 6.98
CA ALA A 213 14.13 6.38 6.27
C ALA A 213 13.93 7.64 5.42
N GLY A 214 14.93 7.97 4.60
CA GLY A 214 14.93 9.11 3.70
C GLY A 214 15.81 10.26 4.18
N SER A 215 15.64 11.42 3.55
CA SER A 215 16.40 12.63 3.83
C SER A 215 15.46 13.81 4.11
N ILE A 216 15.85 14.68 5.05
CA ILE A 216 15.20 15.97 5.31
C ILE A 216 16.27 17.04 5.19
N ASP A 217 16.06 18.01 4.30
CA ASP A 217 17.01 19.10 4.03
C ASP A 217 18.43 18.59 3.72
N GLY A 218 18.52 17.47 2.99
CA GLY A 218 19.79 16.83 2.62
C GLY A 218 20.46 16.02 3.74
N THR A 219 19.87 15.97 4.93
CA THR A 219 20.36 15.14 6.05
C THR A 219 19.60 13.83 6.10
N GLN A 220 20.33 12.71 6.03
CA GLN A 220 19.74 11.38 6.13
C GLN A 220 19.10 11.18 7.50
N ARG A 221 17.87 10.66 7.50
CA ARG A 221 17.10 10.33 8.69
C ARG A 221 16.93 8.82 8.80
N THR A 222 17.13 8.31 10.02
CA THR A 222 16.53 7.03 10.45
C THR A 222 15.81 7.27 11.76
N LEU A 223 14.49 7.10 11.76
CA LEU A 223 13.65 7.29 12.93
C LEU A 223 12.90 6.00 13.25
N LEU A 224 13.09 5.44 14.44
CA LEU A 224 12.29 4.31 14.92
C LEU A 224 10.91 4.83 15.33
N ALA A 225 9.88 4.42 14.60
CA ALA A 225 8.50 4.84 14.85
C ALA A 225 7.78 3.95 15.85
N GLY A 226 8.13 2.66 15.92
CA GLY A 226 7.47 1.72 16.83
C GLY A 226 8.06 0.32 16.80
N ILE A 227 7.78 -0.47 17.83
CA ILE A 227 8.04 -1.91 17.87
C ILE A 227 6.79 -2.63 17.38
N VAL A 228 6.92 -3.48 16.36
CA VAL A 228 5.81 -4.21 15.78
C VAL A 228 5.75 -5.60 16.40
N HIS A 229 4.63 -5.90 17.06
CA HIS A 229 4.31 -7.16 17.73
C HIS A 229 3.27 -7.95 16.94
N PRO A 230 3.69 -8.59 15.84
CA PRO A 230 2.75 -9.22 14.94
C PRO A 230 1.94 -10.38 15.55
N ASP A 231 2.44 -10.98 16.62
CA ASP A 231 1.83 -12.14 17.25
C ASP A 231 0.60 -11.75 18.10
N ARG A 232 0.40 -10.45 18.40
CA ARG A 232 -0.76 -9.94 19.15
C ARG A 232 -2.08 -10.07 18.38
N LEU A 233 -2.06 -10.17 17.05
CA LEU A 233 -3.27 -10.38 16.23
C LEU A 233 -3.88 -11.78 16.38
N VAL A 234 -3.16 -12.74 16.95
CA VAL A 234 -3.57 -14.16 16.96
C VAL A 234 -4.62 -14.46 18.04
N THR A 235 -4.80 -13.59 19.04
CA THR A 235 -5.59 -13.88 20.25
C THR A 235 -7.07 -13.52 20.22
N THR A 236 -7.61 -12.88 19.17
CA THR A 236 -9.01 -12.41 19.14
C THR A 236 -9.98 -13.29 18.33
N GLN A 237 -9.60 -14.52 17.99
CA GLN A 237 -10.56 -15.56 17.55
C GLN A 237 -10.35 -16.84 18.36
N SER A 238 -10.87 -16.85 19.59
CA SER A 238 -11.17 -18.09 20.32
C SER A 238 -12.58 -18.55 19.96
N ASP A 239 -12.65 -19.53 19.05
CA ASP A 239 -13.58 -20.66 19.01
C ASP A 239 -15.06 -20.40 19.34
N ASP A 240 -15.86 -20.18 18.30
CA ASP A 240 -17.27 -20.58 18.29
C ASP A 240 -17.40 -22.11 18.41
N ALA A 241 -18.14 -22.53 19.44
CA ALA A 241 -19.15 -23.58 19.40
C ALA A 241 -18.94 -24.77 18.43
N ALA A 242 -18.31 -25.84 18.93
CA ALA A 242 -18.51 -27.19 18.38
C ALA A 242 -18.33 -28.29 19.45
N GLY A 243 -19.01 -28.15 20.59
CA GLY A 243 -19.21 -29.23 21.56
C GLY A 243 -20.52 -29.96 21.29
N GLY A 244 -20.68 -30.53 20.10
CA GLY A 244 -21.82 -31.38 19.74
C GLY A 244 -21.75 -32.69 20.51
N ALA A 245 -22.63 -32.84 21.50
CA ALA A 245 -22.87 -34.06 22.23
C ALA A 245 -23.23 -35.21 21.28
N ASN A 246 -22.43 -36.27 21.30
CA ASN A 246 -22.80 -37.56 20.72
C ASN A 246 -23.11 -38.51 21.88
N LYS A 247 -24.41 -38.76 22.11
CA LYS A 247 -24.90 -39.84 22.97
C LYS A 247 -25.38 -40.96 22.05
N MET A 248 -24.68 -42.09 22.08
CA MET A 248 -25.26 -43.42 21.84
C MET A 248 -25.56 -44.03 23.20
#